data_AF-A0A5U9KZ28-F1
#
_entry.id   AF-A0A5U9KZ28-F1
#
_cell.length_a   1.000
_cell.length_b   1.000
_cell.length_c   1.000
_cell.angle_alpha   90.00
_cell.angle_beta   90.00
_cell.angle_gamma   90.00
#
_symmetry.space_group_name_H-M   'P 1'
#
loop_
_entity.id
_entity.type
_entity.pdbx_description
1 polymer ?
#
loop_
_entity_poly.entity_id
_entity_poly.type
_entity_poly.pdbx_seq_one_letter_code
_entity_poly.pdbx_strand_id
1 'polypeptide(L)'
;MATYGCRCYNEKGVETGRIDGRTFMVDVIQIGLGDDYSPGSRTYSNIDPARFTLHTLVSQSIFGGTGLYNIRATVSGNTVNWWSFMSAGIIFVLKTENAV
;
A
#
# COMPACT_ATOMS: atom_id res chain seq x y z
N MET A 1 15.19 2.80 3.35
CA MET A 1 14.06 2.40 2.49
C MET A 1 13.75 3.55 1.55
N ALA A 2 13.92 3.35 0.25
CA ALA A 2 13.45 4.29 -0.76
C ALA A 2 11.96 4.01 -1.05
N THR A 3 11.12 5.04 -1.04
CA THR A 3 9.72 4.96 -1.44
C THR A 3 9.60 5.27 -2.93
N TYR A 4 9.05 4.33 -3.69
CA TYR A 4 8.73 4.54 -5.11
C TYR A 4 7.24 4.88 -5.21
N GLY A 5 6.92 6.18 -5.21
CA GLY A 5 5.55 6.62 -5.46
C GLY A 5 5.21 6.50 -6.96
N CYS A 6 4.13 5.80 -7.29
CA CYS A 6 3.57 5.81 -8.65
C CYS A 6 2.59 6.99 -8.77
N ARG A 7 2.90 7.97 -9.63
CA ARG A 7 2.04 9.11 -9.94
C ARG A 7 1.60 9.02 -11.39
N CYS A 8 0.30 9.03 -11.66
CA CYS A 8 -0.22 9.04 -13.03
C CYS A 8 -0.61 10.47 -13.42
N TYR A 9 -0.14 10.90 -14.59
CA TYR A 9 -0.36 12.23 -15.14
C TYR A 9 -1.19 12.13 -16.43
N ASN A 10 -2.01 13.13 -16.73
CA ASN A 10 -2.60 13.25 -18.06
C ASN A 10 -1.61 13.86 -19.06
N GLU A 11 -2.04 13.94 -20.32
CA GLU A 11 -1.31 14.57 -21.43
C GLU A 11 -0.89 16.04 -21.19
N LYS A 12 -1.51 16.71 -20.22
CA LYS A 12 -1.20 18.10 -19.82
C LYS A 12 -0.21 18.17 -18.64
N GLY A 13 0.32 17.04 -18.18
CA GLY A 13 1.22 16.97 -17.03
C GLY A 13 0.52 17.21 -15.69
N VAL A 14 -0.81 17.19 -15.65
CA VAL A 14 -1.59 17.27 -14.40
C VAL A 14 -1.62 15.87 -13.80
N GLU A 15 -1.32 15.74 -12.51
CA GLU A 15 -1.47 14.47 -11.79
C GLU A 15 -2.97 14.11 -11.76
N THR A 16 -3.39 13.27 -12.71
CA THR A 16 -4.76 12.79 -12.83
C THR A 16 -4.92 11.42 -12.20
N GLY A 17 -4.08 11.10 -11.21
CA GLY A 17 -3.81 9.79 -10.60
C GLY A 17 -4.99 9.04 -9.97
N ARG A 18 -6.20 9.22 -10.48
CA ARG A 18 -7.40 8.50 -10.15
C ARG A 18 -7.47 7.24 -11.02
N ILE A 19 -7.30 6.09 -10.40
CA ILE A 19 -7.36 4.76 -11.02
C ILE A 19 -8.77 4.51 -11.58
N ASP A 20 -9.81 4.98 -10.89
CA ASP A 20 -11.23 4.76 -11.21
C ASP A 20 -12.07 6.05 -11.05
N GLY A 21 -11.42 7.22 -11.13
CA GLY A 21 -12.08 8.51 -10.93
C GLY A 21 -12.18 8.98 -9.47
N ARG A 22 -11.84 8.13 -8.48
CA ARG A 22 -11.86 8.49 -7.04
C ARG A 22 -10.71 7.90 -6.21
N THR A 23 -10.07 6.83 -6.67
CA THR A 23 -8.97 6.15 -5.95
C THR A 23 -7.60 6.56 -6.49
N PHE A 24 -6.67 6.88 -5.60
CA PHE A 24 -5.31 7.31 -5.91
C PHE A 24 -4.29 6.36 -5.30
N MET A 25 -3.21 6.12 -6.03
CA MET A 25 -2.04 5.44 -5.50
C MET A 25 -1.24 6.40 -4.60
N VAL A 26 -0.92 5.98 -3.38
CA VAL A 26 -0.22 6.79 -2.37
C VAL A 26 1.23 6.35 -2.24
N ASP A 27 1.46 5.04 -2.14
CA ASP A 27 2.79 4.50 -1.86
C ASP A 27 2.90 3.03 -2.28
N VAL A 28 4.14 2.59 -2.50
CA VAL A 28 4.51 1.21 -2.78
C VAL A 28 5.54 0.78 -1.73
N ILE A 29 5.15 -0.14 -0.86
CA ILE A 29 6.05 -0.70 0.16
C ILE A 29 6.52 -2.06 -0.33
N GLN A 30 7.81 -2.17 -0.64
CA GLN A 30 8.43 -3.44 -1.00
C GLN A 30 8.90 -4.18 0.25
N ILE A 31 8.53 -5.45 0.34
CA ILE A 31 8.99 -6.40 1.37
C ILE A 31 9.99 -7.34 0.70
N GLY A 32 11.22 -7.38 1.23
CA GLY A 32 12.33 -8.15 0.67
C GLY A 32 12.22 -9.66 0.92
N LEU A 33 12.94 -10.45 0.13
CA LEU A 33 13.18 -11.87 0.41
C LEU A 33 14.19 -11.99 1.56
N GLY A 34 13.85 -12.71 2.62
CA GLY A 34 14.77 -13.05 3.71
C GLY A 34 14.36 -12.58 5.10
N ASP A 35 13.22 -11.89 5.23
CA ASP A 35 12.75 -11.46 6.53
C ASP A 35 11.92 -12.59 7.18
N ASP A 36 12.53 -13.32 8.12
CA ASP A 36 11.83 -14.33 8.92
C ASP A 36 10.60 -13.73 9.61
N TYR A 37 10.69 -12.45 9.99
CA TYR A 37 9.58 -11.69 10.57
C TYR A 37 9.78 -10.19 10.33
N SER A 38 8.95 -9.56 9.49
CA SER A 38 9.07 -8.14 9.12
C SER A 38 7.78 -7.35 9.38
N PRO A 39 7.55 -6.90 10.63
CA PRO A 39 6.48 -5.98 10.95
C PRO A 39 6.88 -4.55 10.56
N GLY A 40 5.89 -3.73 10.24
CA GLY A 40 6.13 -2.32 10.04
C GLY A 40 4.87 -1.49 10.09
N SER A 41 5.05 -0.17 10.15
CA SER A 41 3.96 0.78 10.17
C SER A 41 4.38 2.07 9.47
N ARG A 42 3.42 2.70 8.79
CA ARG A 42 3.59 4.01 8.18
C ARG A 42 2.30 4.81 8.28
N THR A 43 2.42 6.01 8.83
CA THR A 43 1.33 6.99 8.93
C THR A 43 1.44 8.03 7.83
N TYR A 44 0.32 8.30 7.16
CA TYR A 44 0.20 9.31 6.11
C TYR A 44 -0.52 10.55 6.66
N SER A 45 0.23 11.42 7.34
CA SER A 45 -0.32 12.60 8.05
C SER A 45 -0.97 13.63 7.14
N ASN A 46 -0.65 13.63 5.85
CA ASN A 46 -1.23 14.50 4.83
C ASN A 46 -2.54 13.97 4.23
N ILE A 47 -3.00 12.79 4.66
CA ILE A 47 -4.29 12.23 4.26
C ILE A 47 -5.30 12.52 5.37
N ASP A 48 -6.29 13.34 5.03
CA ASP A 48 -7.45 13.60 5.88
C ASP A 48 -8.43 12.41 5.82
N PRO A 49 -8.62 11.68 6.93
CA PRO A 49 -9.51 10.52 6.98
C PRO A 49 -10.99 10.89 6.83
N ALA A 50 -11.38 12.14 7.05
CA ALA A 50 -12.76 12.59 6.80
C ALA A 50 -13.07 12.64 5.30
N ARG A 51 -12.06 12.95 4.48
CA ARG A 51 -12.20 13.06 3.02
C ARG A 51 -11.81 11.79 2.27
N PHE A 52 -10.83 11.04 2.77
CA PHE A 52 -10.28 9.88 2.08
C PHE A 52 -10.21 8.65 2.98
N THR A 53 -10.59 7.51 2.43
CA THR A 53 -10.36 6.20 3.06
C THR A 53 -9.09 5.58 2.51
N LEU A 54 -8.22 5.07 3.37
CA LEU A 54 -7.01 4.34 2.97
C LEU A 54 -7.30 2.85 2.79
N HIS A 55 -6.67 2.27 1.78
CA HIS A 55 -6.75 0.85 1.44
C HIS A 55 -5.36 0.30 1.17
N THR A 56 -5.24 -1.02 1.29
CA THR A 56 -4.03 -1.72 0.88
C THR A 56 -4.39 -2.88 -0.03
N LEU A 57 -3.58 -3.10 -1.06
CA LEU A 57 -3.58 -4.30 -1.87
C LEU A 57 -2.22 -4.96 -1.72
N VAL A 58 -2.22 -6.27 -1.50
CA VAL A 58 -0.99 -7.05 -1.31
C VAL A 58 -0.80 -7.90 -2.56
N SER A 59 0.34 -7.72 -3.22
CA SER A 59 0.84 -8.67 -4.21
C SER A 59 2.02 -9.40 -3.61
N GLN A 60 1.95 -10.72 -3.53
CA GLN A 60 3.00 -11.54 -2.96
C GLN A 60 3.28 -12.75 -3.84
N SER A 61 4.53 -13.18 -3.87
CA SER A 61 4.91 -14.48 -4.41
C SER A 61 5.15 -15.42 -3.24
N ILE A 62 4.34 -16.46 -3.12
CA ILE A 62 4.50 -17.47 -2.07
C ILE A 62 5.63 -18.41 -2.54
N PHE A 63 6.80 -18.30 -1.92
CA PHE A 63 7.90 -19.24 -2.14
C PHE A 63 7.81 -20.36 -1.11
N GLY A 64 7.39 -21.55 -1.55
CA GLY A 64 7.55 -22.81 -0.82
C GLY A 64 6.39 -23.21 0.11
N GLY A 65 5.53 -24.12 -0.35
CA GLY A 65 4.78 -25.05 0.51
C GLY A 65 3.62 -24.48 1.34
N THR A 66 2.83 -25.40 1.91
CA THR A 66 1.56 -25.24 2.64
C THR A 66 1.70 -24.57 4.03
N GLY A 67 2.61 -23.62 4.20
CA GLY A 67 2.80 -22.83 5.43
C GLY A 67 2.12 -21.45 5.39
N LEU A 68 2.02 -20.78 6.55
CA LEU A 68 1.48 -19.41 6.71
C LEU A 68 2.49 -18.35 6.22
N TYR A 69 2.95 -18.47 4.97
CA TYR A 69 3.82 -17.50 4.30
C TYR A 69 2.96 -16.41 3.68
N ASN A 70 2.77 -15.32 4.41
CA ASN A 70 1.92 -14.25 3.94
C ASN A 70 2.34 -12.88 4.45
N ILE A 71 2.05 -11.87 3.62
CA ILE A 71 2.03 -10.48 3.99
C ILE A 71 0.58 -10.15 4.40
N ARG A 72 0.38 -9.57 5.59
CA ARG A 72 -0.89 -8.94 5.99
C ARG A 72 -0.65 -7.45 6.12
N ALA A 73 -1.53 -6.67 5.52
CA ALA A 73 -1.58 -5.23 5.74
C ALA A 73 -2.95 -4.86 6.29
N THR A 74 -2.98 -3.97 7.26
CA THR A 74 -4.20 -3.43 7.85
C THR A 74 -4.12 -1.91 7.89
N VAL A 75 -5.29 -1.28 7.82
CA VAL A 75 -5.43 0.17 7.88
C VAL A 75 -6.15 0.53 9.18
N SER A 76 -5.61 1.52 9.89
CA SER A 76 -6.26 2.16 11.04
C SER A 76 -6.17 3.68 10.86
N GLY A 77 -7.30 4.30 10.53
CA GLY A 77 -7.35 5.71 10.14
C GLY A 77 -6.44 6.00 8.94
N ASN A 78 -5.42 6.82 9.15
CA ASN A 78 -4.42 7.16 8.14
C ASN A 78 -3.10 6.38 8.27
N THR A 79 -3.09 5.30 9.05
CA THR A 79 -1.90 4.48 9.28
C THR A 79 -2.07 3.11 8.66
N VAL A 80 -1.07 2.70 7.88
CA VAL A 80 -0.95 1.33 7.37
C VAL A 80 0.01 0.57 8.28
N ASN A 81 -0.44 -0.55 8.81
CA ASN A 81 0.40 -1.50 9.53
C ASN A 81 0.55 -2.76 8.68
N TRP A 82 1.70 -3.40 8.74
CA TRP A 82 1.90 -4.65 8.06
C TRP A 82 2.73 -5.63 8.87
N TRP A 83 2.61 -6.88 8.44
CA TRP A 83 3.28 -8.02 8.98
C TRP A 83 3.64 -8.95 7.83
N SER A 84 4.89 -9.39 7.76
CA SER A 84 5.35 -10.41 6.83
C SER A 84 6.08 -11.52 7.58
N PHE A 85 5.92 -12.75 7.13
CA PHE A 85 6.65 -13.91 7.62
C PHE A 85 7.19 -14.72 6.45
N MET A 86 8.51 -14.77 6.32
CA MET A 86 9.25 -15.47 5.25
C MET A 86 8.63 -15.25 3.85
N SER A 87 8.17 -14.02 3.58
CA SER A 87 7.45 -13.67 2.36
C SER A 87 8.00 -12.39 1.75
N ALA A 88 8.09 -12.39 0.42
CA ALA A 88 8.42 -11.21 -0.35
C ALA A 88 7.23 -10.76 -1.20
N GLY A 89 7.14 -9.46 -1.40
CA GLY A 89 6.02 -8.89 -2.11
C GLY A 89 5.97 -7.39 -2.00
N ILE A 90 4.82 -6.86 -2.38
CA ILE A 90 4.55 -5.45 -2.51
C ILE A 90 3.21 -5.16 -1.86
N ILE A 91 3.19 -4.16 -0.99
CA ILE A 91 1.97 -3.57 -0.46
C ILE A 91 1.75 -2.27 -1.22
N PHE A 92 0.68 -2.24 -2.03
CA PHE A 92 0.19 -1.03 -2.67
C PHE A 92 -0.71 -0.31 -1.69
N VAL A 93 -0.40 0.96 -1.40
CA VAL A 93 -1.21 1.81 -0.52
C VAL A 93 -1.99 2.79 -1.37
N LEU A 94 -3.31 2.80 -1.18
CA LEU A 94 -4.23 3.60 -1.98
C LEU A 94 -5.10 4.46 -1.06
N LYS A 95 -5.56 5.60 -1.56
CA LYS A 95 -6.60 6.39 -0.91
C LYS A 95 -7.78 6.59 -1.85
N THR A 96 -8.99 6.47 -1.35
CA THR A 96 -10.23 6.67 -2.13
C THR A 96 -10.99 7.84 -1.54
N GLU A 97 -11.40 8.79 -2.39
CA GLU A 97 -12.26 9.90 -1.96
C GLU A 97 -13.62 9.36 -1.49
N ASN A 98 -14.06 9.73 -0.29
CA ASN A 98 -15.32 9.28 0.31
C ASN A 98 -16.52 9.78 -0.52
N ALA A 99 -17.62 9.01 -0.53
CA ALA A 99 -18.82 9.43 -1.26
C ALA A 99 -19.49 10.53 -0.46
N VAL A 100 -19.80 11.64 -1.13
CA VAL A 100 -20.63 12.72 -0.57
C VAL A 100 -22.09 12.30 -0.65
#